data_AF-A0A2P5KA53-F1
#
_entry.id   AF-A0A2P5KA53-F1
#
_cell.length_a   1.000
_cell.length_b   1.000
_cell.length_c   1.000
_cell.angle_alpha   90.00
_cell.angle_beta   90.00
_cell.angle_gamma   90.00
#
_symmetry.space_group_name_H-M   'P 1'
#
loop_
_entity.id
_entity.type
_entity.pdbx_description
1 polymer ?
#
loop_
_entity_poly.entity_id
_entity_poly.type
_entity_poly.pdbx_seq_one_letter_code
_entity_poly.pdbx_strand_id
1 'polypeptide(L)'
;MNGDNQALHEFCLRWVEWSRTRRLYAPLRPKNILLRLREPAGLSDERDAELDAALNLFNMALMAYPEGRSKQAFMAFYLGQVRPIKRAAYELGYSRMGFFKAVRRVRENVYAASRRLTSGLRMQERTEAVR
;
A
#
# COMPACT_ATOMS: atom_id res chain seq x y z
N MET A 1 -9.14 -23.95 -4.59
CA MET A 1 -7.87 -23.33 -4.18
C MET A 1 -7.81 -21.85 -4.63
N ASN A 2 -8.78 -21.00 -4.24
CA ASN A 2 -8.91 -19.62 -4.78
C ASN A 2 -9.32 -18.51 -3.78
N GLY A 3 -9.83 -18.83 -2.58
CA GLY A 3 -10.36 -17.83 -1.64
C GLY A 3 -9.29 -16.93 -1.01
N ASP A 4 -8.22 -17.51 -0.47
CA ASP A 4 -7.17 -16.75 0.22
C ASP A 4 -6.42 -15.78 -0.70
N ASN A 5 -6.24 -16.17 -1.96
CA ASN A 5 -5.58 -15.36 -2.98
C ASN A 5 -6.44 -14.13 -3.37
N GLN A 6 -7.76 -14.31 -3.40
CA GLN A 6 -8.73 -13.26 -3.66
C GLN A 6 -8.82 -12.28 -2.48
N ALA A 7 -8.94 -12.79 -1.25
CA ALA A 7 -8.97 -11.97 -0.04
C ALA A 7 -7.70 -11.11 0.08
N LEU A 8 -6.54 -11.68 -0.25
CA LEU A 8 -5.28 -10.95 -0.22
C LEU A 8 -5.18 -9.91 -1.35
N HIS A 9 -5.79 -10.17 -2.50
CA HIS A 9 -5.92 -9.17 -3.57
C HIS A 9 -6.77 -7.98 -3.10
N GLU A 10 -7.93 -8.25 -2.52
CA GLU A 10 -8.84 -7.23 -1.97
C GLU A 10 -8.17 -6.40 -0.87
N PHE A 11 -7.43 -7.05 0.03
CA PHE A 11 -6.61 -6.36 1.03
C PHE A 11 -5.61 -5.38 0.39
N CYS A 12 -4.94 -5.80 -0.68
CA CYS A 12 -4.03 -4.90 -1.41
C CYS A 12 -4.75 -3.76 -2.13
N LEU A 13 -5.97 -3.96 -2.61
CA LEU A 13 -6.77 -2.87 -3.18
C LEU A 13 -7.13 -1.83 -2.12
N ARG A 14 -7.58 -2.26 -0.93
CA ARG A 14 -7.78 -1.35 0.21
C ARG A 14 -6.49 -0.63 0.60
N TRP A 15 -5.36 -1.33 0.61
CA TRP A 15 -4.06 -0.71 0.87
C TRP A 15 -3.69 0.37 -0.15
N VAL A 16 -4.03 0.18 -1.44
CA VAL A 16 -3.80 1.20 -2.48
C VAL A 16 -4.65 2.44 -2.21
N GLU A 17 -5.93 2.27 -1.89
CA GLU A 17 -6.84 3.36 -1.54
C GLU A 17 -6.33 4.12 -0.31
N TRP A 18 -6.00 3.39 0.76
CA TRP A 18 -5.38 3.93 1.97
C TRP A 18 -4.07 4.68 1.70
N SER A 19 -3.22 4.16 0.81
CA SER A 19 -1.95 4.82 0.45
C SER A 19 -2.15 6.15 -0.27
N ARG A 20 -3.26 6.30 -1.01
CA ARG A 20 -3.63 7.56 -1.68
C ARG A 20 -4.22 8.57 -0.71
N THR A 21 -4.97 8.10 0.29
CA THR A 21 -5.56 8.94 1.35
C THR A 21 -4.56 9.31 2.44
N ARG A 22 -3.47 8.54 2.62
CA ARG A 22 -2.36 8.89 3.53
C ARG A 22 -1.81 10.31 3.34
N ARG A 23 -1.84 10.85 2.12
CA ARG A 23 -1.39 12.23 1.84
C ARG A 23 -2.18 13.29 2.62
N LEU A 24 -3.34 12.92 3.16
CA LEU A 24 -4.23 13.77 3.94
C LEU A 24 -3.79 13.92 5.39
N TYR A 25 -2.96 12.99 5.91
CA TYR A 25 -2.30 13.14 7.20
C TYR A 25 -1.14 14.15 7.17
N ALA A 26 -0.66 14.53 5.98
CA ALA A 26 0.31 15.60 5.85
C ALA A 26 -0.42 16.95 5.92
N PRO A 27 0.18 17.98 6.54
CA PRO A 27 -0.41 19.32 6.52
C PRO A 27 -0.68 19.74 5.07
N LEU A 28 -1.89 20.24 4.83
CA LEU A 28 -2.32 20.68 3.51
C LEU A 28 -1.28 21.65 2.95
N ARG A 29 -0.83 21.40 1.72
CA ARG A 29 0.08 22.36 1.08
C ARG A 29 -0.64 23.70 0.96
N PRO A 30 0.00 24.82 1.34
CA PRO A 30 -0.64 26.12 1.26
C PRO A 30 -1.09 26.39 -0.18
N LYS A 31 -2.38 26.62 -0.36
CA LYS A 31 -2.98 26.94 -1.66
C LYS A 31 -2.63 28.38 -2.03
N ASN A 32 -2.24 28.61 -3.29
CA ASN A 32 -2.02 29.98 -3.80
C ASN A 32 -3.35 30.76 -3.90
N ILE A 33 -3.27 32.09 -3.99
CA ILE A 33 -4.44 32.98 -3.97
C ILE A 33 -5.43 32.68 -5.11
N LEU A 34 -4.93 32.32 -6.30
CA LEU A 34 -5.75 32.02 -7.48
C LEU A 34 -6.53 30.72 -7.29
N LEU A 35 -5.92 29.71 -6.66
CA LEU A 35 -6.57 28.44 -6.36
C LEU A 35 -7.69 28.64 -5.34
N ARG A 36 -7.46 29.48 -4.33
CA ARG A 36 -8.45 29.80 -3.28
C ARG A 36 -9.68 30.54 -3.81
N LEU A 37 -9.51 31.37 -4.84
CA LEU A 37 -10.61 32.09 -5.51
C LEU A 37 -11.43 31.17 -6.43
N ARG A 38 -10.84 30.09 -6.94
CA ARG A 38 -11.48 29.15 -7.86
C ARG A 38 -12.30 28.07 -7.15
N GLU A 39 -11.91 27.69 -5.94
CA GLU A 39 -12.56 26.60 -5.19
C GLU A 39 -13.85 27.09 -4.50
N PRO A 40 -14.95 26.33 -4.58
CA PRO A 40 -16.17 26.65 -3.85
C PRO A 40 -15.90 26.78 -2.35
N ALA A 41 -16.41 27.85 -1.74
CA ALA A 41 -16.38 28.00 -0.29
C ALA A 41 -17.13 26.82 0.36
N GLY A 42 -16.50 26.11 1.30
CA GLY A 42 -17.13 25.04 2.08
C GLY A 42 -16.81 23.60 1.67
N LEU A 43 -15.94 23.36 0.68
CA LEU A 43 -15.27 22.06 0.56
C LEU A 43 -14.26 21.95 1.70
N SER A 44 -14.64 21.29 2.80
CA SER A 44 -13.66 20.89 3.81
C SER A 44 -12.60 20.02 3.13
N ASP A 45 -11.33 20.40 3.27
CA ASP A 45 -10.19 19.57 2.85
C ASP A 45 -9.97 18.39 3.83
N GLU A 46 -10.77 18.32 4.90
CA GLU A 46 -10.83 17.21 5.85
C GLU A 46 -11.41 15.99 5.14
N ARG A 47 -10.50 15.29 4.45
CA ARG A 47 -10.77 13.96 3.97
C ARG A 47 -10.40 13.00 5.08
N ASP A 48 -11.40 12.30 5.61
CA ASP A 48 -11.20 11.20 6.54
C ASP A 48 -10.36 10.11 5.87
N ALA A 49 -9.11 10.00 6.27
CA ALA A 49 -8.31 8.84 5.96
C ALA A 49 -8.56 7.80 7.05
N GLU A 50 -8.88 6.56 6.65
CA GLU A 50 -8.99 5.45 7.59
C GLU A 50 -7.63 5.22 8.26
N LEU A 51 -7.60 5.21 9.59
CA LEU A 51 -6.41 4.92 10.38
C LEU A 51 -6.35 3.41 10.66
N ASP A 52 -6.16 2.61 9.61
CA ASP A 52 -6.05 1.15 9.72
C ASP A 52 -4.59 0.73 10.01
N ALA A 53 -4.37 0.26 11.24
CA ALA A 53 -3.06 -0.23 11.69
C ALA A 53 -2.52 -1.39 10.84
N ALA A 54 -3.38 -2.27 10.32
CA ALA A 54 -2.95 -3.39 9.48
C ALA A 54 -2.42 -2.91 8.12
N LEU A 55 -3.06 -1.91 7.51
CA LEU A 55 -2.59 -1.30 6.26
C LEU A 55 -1.28 -0.54 6.46
N ASN A 56 -1.11 0.15 7.59
CA ASN A 56 0.14 0.81 7.92
C ASN A 56 1.29 -0.20 8.15
N LEU A 57 1.04 -1.28 8.90
CA LEU A 57 2.04 -2.34 9.11
C LEU A 57 2.41 -3.03 7.80
N PHE A 58 1.44 -3.26 6.92
CA PHE A 58 1.70 -3.76 5.57
C PHE A 58 2.58 -2.80 4.76
N ASN A 59 2.29 -1.49 4.82
CA ASN A 59 3.11 -0.48 4.16
C ASN A 59 4.55 -0.46 4.71
N MET A 60 4.74 -0.55 6.03
CA MET A 60 6.08 -0.64 6.63
C MET A 60 6.81 -1.91 6.18
N ALA A 61 6.13 -3.06 6.18
CA ALA A 61 6.69 -4.31 5.68
C ALA A 61 7.08 -4.22 4.19
N LEU A 62 6.29 -3.52 3.37
CA LEU A 62 6.60 -3.29 1.97
C LEU A 62 7.81 -2.37 1.80
N MET A 63 7.92 -1.31 2.60
CA MET A 63 9.09 -0.42 2.55
C MET A 63 10.37 -1.14 2.95
N ALA A 64 10.31 -2.02 3.96
CA ALA A 64 11.41 -2.88 4.37
C ALA A 64 11.70 -4.05 3.40
N TYR A 65 10.78 -4.37 2.49
CA TYR A 65 10.99 -5.43 1.51
C TYR A 65 12.15 -5.06 0.57
N PRO A 66 13.08 -5.99 0.26
CA PRO A 66 14.25 -5.70 -0.57
C PRO A 66 13.89 -5.05 -1.91
N GLU A 67 14.67 -4.04 -2.30
CA GLU A 67 14.52 -3.40 -3.60
C GLU A 67 14.86 -4.38 -4.73
N GLY A 68 14.12 -4.28 -5.83
CA GLY A 68 14.33 -5.13 -6.99
C GLY A 68 13.12 -5.22 -7.90
N ARG A 69 13.29 -5.95 -9.02
CA ARG A 69 12.29 -6.05 -10.10
C ARG A 69 10.95 -6.61 -9.63
N SER A 70 10.94 -7.50 -8.63
CA SER A 70 9.71 -8.06 -8.07
C SER A 70 8.90 -7.02 -7.28
N LYS A 71 9.57 -6.21 -6.45
CA LYS A 71 8.95 -5.09 -5.74
C LYS A 71 8.44 -4.04 -6.73
N GLN A 72 9.23 -3.70 -7.75
CA GLN A 72 8.81 -2.80 -8.83
C GLN A 72 7.58 -3.33 -9.58
N ALA A 73 7.54 -4.62 -9.92
CA ALA A 73 6.36 -5.24 -10.55
C ALA A 73 5.11 -5.14 -9.66
N PHE A 74 5.25 -5.39 -8.36
CA PHE A 74 4.17 -5.23 -7.38
C PHE A 74 3.66 -3.78 -7.32
N MET A 75 4.58 -2.81 -7.21
CA MET A 75 4.26 -1.38 -7.14
C MET A 75 3.60 -0.89 -8.43
N ALA A 76 4.11 -1.29 -9.60
CA ALA A 76 3.52 -0.96 -10.90
C ALA A 76 2.12 -1.56 -11.07
N PHE A 77 1.90 -2.77 -10.54
CA PHE A 77 0.59 -3.43 -10.64
C PHE A 77 -0.47 -2.77 -9.74
N TYR A 78 -0.16 -2.52 -8.47
CA TYR A 78 -1.12 -2.03 -7.48
C TYR A 78 -1.20 -0.51 -7.40
N LEU A 79 -0.08 0.18 -7.14
CA LEU A 79 -0.09 1.65 -6.99
C LEU A 79 -0.14 2.36 -8.33
N GLY A 80 0.73 1.95 -9.26
CA GLY A 80 0.81 2.53 -10.60
C GLY A 80 -0.36 2.15 -11.51
N GLN A 81 -1.11 1.09 -11.16
CA GLN A 81 -2.20 0.53 -11.96
C GLN A 81 -1.86 0.38 -13.45
N VAL A 82 -0.59 0.07 -13.76
CA VAL A 82 -0.05 0.17 -15.13
C VAL A 82 -0.79 -0.76 -16.07
N ARG A 83 -1.20 -0.22 -17.23
CA ARG A 83 -1.77 -0.97 -18.35
C ARG A 83 -1.12 -0.45 -19.65
N PRO A 84 -0.73 -1.33 -20.61
CA PRO A 84 -0.91 -2.79 -20.65
C PRO A 84 0.18 -3.60 -19.91
N ILE A 85 -0.20 -4.68 -19.23
CA ILE A 85 0.72 -5.53 -18.43
C ILE A 85 1.83 -6.18 -19.25
N LYS A 86 1.58 -6.50 -20.53
CA LYS A 86 2.62 -7.09 -21.40
C LYS A 86 3.83 -6.18 -21.54
N ARG A 87 3.61 -4.88 -21.68
CA ARG A 87 4.68 -3.88 -21.79
C ARG A 87 5.42 -3.76 -20.46
N ALA A 88 4.69 -3.61 -19.35
CA ALA A 88 5.30 -3.54 -18.02
C ALA A 88 6.16 -4.78 -17.69
N ALA A 89 5.70 -5.98 -18.09
CA ALA A 89 6.46 -7.20 -17.93
C ALA A 89 7.74 -7.18 -18.78
N TYR A 90 7.66 -6.77 -20.05
CA TYR A 90 8.82 -6.63 -20.94
C TYR A 90 9.87 -5.67 -20.39
N GLU A 91 9.46 -4.47 -19.96
CA GLU A 91 10.37 -3.45 -19.39
C GLU A 91 11.07 -3.94 -18.12
N LEU A 92 10.39 -4.77 -17.30
CA LEU A 92 10.96 -5.37 -16.09
C LEU A 92 11.70 -6.69 -16.37
N GLY A 93 11.83 -7.11 -17.62
CA GLY A 93 12.50 -8.36 -18.00
C GLY A 93 11.79 -9.62 -17.51
N TYR A 94 10.46 -9.61 -17.49
CA TYR A 94 9.60 -10.74 -17.15
C TYR A 94 8.79 -11.23 -18.36
N SER A 95 8.53 -12.53 -18.40
CA SER A 95 7.36 -13.02 -19.15
C SER A 95 6.07 -12.57 -18.46
N ARG A 96 4.94 -12.54 -19.18
CA ARG A 96 3.64 -12.18 -18.59
C ARG A 96 3.30 -13.03 -17.36
N MET A 97 3.55 -14.33 -17.42
CA MET A 97 3.34 -15.23 -16.28
C MET A 97 4.35 -14.96 -15.15
N GLY A 98 5.61 -14.69 -15.49
CA GLY A 98 6.66 -14.34 -14.52
C GLY A 98 6.30 -13.08 -13.73
N PHE A 99 5.72 -12.08 -14.39
CA PHE A 99 5.23 -10.86 -13.76
C PHE A 99 4.17 -11.16 -12.69
N PHE A 100 3.11 -11.91 -13.04
CA PHE A 100 2.06 -12.24 -12.06
C PHE A 100 2.58 -13.12 -10.91
N LYS A 101 3.52 -14.05 -11.18
CA LYS A 101 4.20 -14.83 -10.13
C LYS A 101 5.01 -13.92 -9.19
N ALA A 102 5.73 -12.93 -9.73
CA ALA A 102 6.48 -11.98 -8.93
C ALA A 102 5.56 -11.13 -8.04
N VAL A 103 4.47 -10.59 -8.60
CA VAL A 103 3.47 -9.81 -7.86
C VAL A 103 2.86 -10.66 -6.73
N ARG A 104 2.45 -11.89 -7.04
CA ARG A 104 1.89 -12.83 -6.05
C ARG A 104 2.87 -13.09 -4.91
N ARG A 105 4.14 -13.39 -5.22
CA ARG A 105 5.17 -13.68 -4.22
C ARG A 105 5.44 -12.50 -3.29
N VAL A 106 5.57 -11.29 -3.84
CA VAL A 106 5.76 -10.08 -3.01
C VAL A 106 4.57 -9.89 -2.09
N ARG A 107 3.36 -9.99 -2.63
CA ARG A 107 2.13 -9.83 -1.85
C ARG A 107 2.05 -10.79 -0.67
N GLU A 108 2.30 -12.08 -0.91
CA GLU A 108 2.30 -13.12 0.14
C GLU A 108 3.40 -12.86 1.19
N ASN A 109 4.62 -12.54 0.75
CA ASN A 109 5.74 -12.28 1.65
C ASN A 109 5.53 -11.04 2.52
N VAL A 110 5.08 -9.93 1.93
CA VAL A 110 4.85 -8.67 2.64
C VAL A 110 3.69 -8.83 3.62
N TYR A 111 2.62 -9.52 3.23
CA TYR A 111 1.52 -9.81 4.13
C TYR A 111 1.97 -10.66 5.32
N ALA A 112 2.71 -11.74 5.08
CA ALA A 112 3.28 -12.56 6.14
C ALA A 112 4.21 -11.75 7.07
N ALA A 113 5.05 -10.88 6.52
CA ALA A 113 5.92 -9.99 7.30
C ALA A 113 5.11 -9.01 8.16
N SER A 114 4.05 -8.41 7.61
CA SER A 114 3.17 -7.50 8.36
C SER A 114 2.50 -8.18 9.55
N ARG A 115 2.08 -9.44 9.40
CA ARG A 115 1.49 -10.24 10.48
C ARG A 115 2.50 -10.52 11.59
N ARG A 116 3.77 -10.72 11.25
CA ARG A 116 4.84 -10.88 12.25
C ARG A 116 5.07 -9.58 13.03
N LEU A 117 5.04 -8.43 12.36
CA LEU A 117 5.12 -7.12 13.03
C LEU A 117 3.95 -6.92 13.99
N THR A 118 2.72 -7.26 13.59
CA THR A 118 1.55 -7.21 14.48
C THR A 118 1.73 -8.08 15.73
N SER A 119 2.22 -9.32 15.57
CA SER A 119 2.46 -10.21 16.70
C SER A 119 3.55 -9.70 17.64
N GLY A 120 4.62 -9.11 17.10
CA GLY A 120 5.70 -8.52 17.89
C GLY A 120 5.22 -7.34 18.75
N LEU A 121 4.42 -6.45 18.17
CA LEU A 121 3.83 -5.30 18.88
C LEU A 121 2.98 -5.75 20.08
N ARG A 122 2.12 -6.77 19.89
CA ARG A 122 1.28 -7.32 20.97
C ARG A 122 2.08 -7.94 22.12
N MET A 123 3.28 -8.45 21.85
CA MET A 123 4.16 -8.99 22.91
C MET A 123 4.81 -7.87 23.74
N GLN A 124 5.17 -6.74 23.11
CA GLN A 124 5.73 -5.59 23.80
C GLN A 124 4.70 -4.96 24.75
N GLU A 125 3.47 -4.72 24.27
CA GLU A 125 2.37 -4.17 25.08
C GLU A 125 2.11 -4.99 26.35
N ARG A 126 2.16 -6.34 26.25
CA ARG A 126 1.99 -7.23 27.40
C ARG A 126 3.12 -7.15 28.42
N THR A 127 4.33 -6.87 27.95
CA THR A 127 5.52 -6.79 28.82
C THR A 127 5.55 -5.46 29.58
N GLU A 128 5.07 -4.40 28.95
CA GLU A 128 4.95 -3.07 29.57
C GLU A 128 3.79 -3.00 30.58
N ALA A 129 2.67 -3.68 30.32
CA ALA A 129 1.53 -3.72 31.26
C ALA A 129 1.79 -4.51 32.57
N VAL A 130 2.92 -5.21 32.68
CA VAL A 130 3.33 -5.99 33.86
C VAL A 130 4.38 -5.24 34.69
N ARG A 131 4.91 -4.11 34.21
CA ARG A 131 5.80 -3.21 34.95
C ARG A 131 5.01 -2.11 35.64
#